data_AF-A0A818G522-F1
#
_entry.id   AF-A0A818G522-F1
#
_cell.length_a   1.000
_cell.length_b   1.000
_cell.length_c   1.000
_cell.angle_alpha   90.00
_cell.angle_beta   90.00
_cell.angle_gamma   90.00
#
_symmetry.space_group_name_H-M   'P 1'
#
loop_
_entity.id
_entity.type
_entity.pdbx_description
1 polymer ?
#
loop_
_entity_poly.entity_id
_entity_poly.type
_entity_poly.pdbx_seq_one_letter_code
_entity_poly.pdbx_strand_id
1 'polypeptide(L)'
;PSGCGKSTLLDILADRKNPRGISGRVLVDGLAPPPSFKYIVGYVVQDDIITGTLTVRETLLFSANVRLPEEVTYEERVQRVTKTIQDLSLESCADTKVGNETIRGVSGGERKRTCIGMELVLTPKILFLDEPTTGLDASTARSVMQCLSDLSKQGRTIIFSIHQPRFSTFKLFDTVLFLCKGLTIYRGPADGVVDYFAMQGYSCEMHDNPADFALDTLIDASRNPDDLEKLNQSYRKSSTHTNVLAIAEKQSYDEKLERLRRQQAGTAARSIGVEIYYVAQRTLRNTVRNPQLFLAQIMISIILGFW
;
A
#
# COMPACT_ATOMS: atom_id res chain seq x y z
N PRO A 1 -2.62 -8.26 -15.85
CA PRO A 1 -3.81 -7.73 -16.58
C PRO A 1 -4.81 -7.04 -15.63
N SER A 2 -5.72 -6.21 -16.16
CA SER A 2 -6.85 -5.66 -15.38
C SER A 2 -7.85 -6.77 -15.02
N GLY A 3 -8.47 -6.68 -13.85
CA GLY A 3 -9.45 -7.68 -13.39
C GLY A 3 -8.88 -9.05 -12.99
N CYS A 4 -7.56 -9.23 -12.90
CA CYS A 4 -6.96 -10.52 -12.54
C CYS A 4 -6.94 -10.84 -11.03
N GLY A 5 -7.42 -9.93 -10.18
CA GLY A 5 -7.48 -10.11 -8.72
C GLY A 5 -6.33 -9.49 -7.92
N LYS A 6 -5.57 -8.53 -8.46
CA LYS A 6 -4.43 -7.86 -7.75
C LYS A 6 -4.87 -7.22 -6.44
N SER A 7 -5.83 -6.28 -6.51
CA SER A 7 -6.37 -5.58 -5.34
C SER A 7 -7.06 -6.55 -4.38
N THR A 8 -7.77 -7.56 -4.91
CA THR A 8 -8.39 -8.60 -4.09
C THR A 8 -7.35 -9.40 -3.32
N LEU A 9 -6.24 -9.81 -3.95
CA LEU A 9 -5.15 -10.51 -3.27
C LEU A 9 -4.51 -9.62 -2.21
N LEU A 10 -4.23 -8.34 -2.51
CA LEU A 10 -3.70 -7.39 -1.54
C LEU A 10 -4.63 -7.23 -0.33
N ASP A 11 -5.93 -7.03 -0.55
CA ASP A 11 -6.89 -6.89 0.54
C ASP A 11 -6.96 -8.17 1.41
N ILE A 12 -6.83 -9.35 0.80
CA ILE A 12 -6.79 -10.64 1.53
C ILE A 12 -5.51 -10.72 2.38
N LEU A 13 -4.34 -10.40 1.80
CA LEU A 13 -3.06 -10.42 2.50
C LEU A 13 -3.00 -9.41 3.65
N ALA A 14 -3.72 -8.29 3.54
CA ALA A 14 -3.80 -7.25 4.55
C ALA A 14 -4.92 -7.45 5.59
N ASP A 15 -5.63 -8.59 5.56
CA ASP A 15 -6.76 -8.90 6.45
C ASP A 15 -7.92 -7.87 6.37
N ARG A 16 -8.21 -7.38 5.16
CA ARG A 16 -9.26 -6.38 4.86
C ARG A 16 -10.49 -6.96 4.17
N LYS A 17 -10.46 -8.23 3.76
CA LYS A 17 -11.63 -8.93 3.17
C LYS A 17 -12.37 -9.78 4.19
N ASN A 18 -13.65 -9.97 3.93
CA ASN A 18 -14.45 -10.94 4.66
C ASN A 18 -13.87 -12.35 4.42
N PRO A 19 -13.65 -13.16 5.47
CA PRO A 19 -13.10 -14.51 5.34
C PRO A 19 -13.98 -15.47 4.54
N ARG A 20 -15.27 -15.15 4.34
CA ARG A 20 -16.18 -15.99 3.53
C ARG A 20 -15.67 -16.13 2.09
N GLY A 21 -15.45 -17.37 1.67
CA GLY A 21 -14.99 -17.71 0.33
C GLY A 21 -13.47 -17.66 0.14
N ILE A 22 -12.71 -17.32 1.19
CA ILE A 22 -11.25 -17.41 1.18
C ILE A 22 -10.83 -18.82 1.61
N SER A 23 -9.94 -19.43 0.84
CA SER A 23 -9.30 -20.71 1.17
C SER A 23 -7.78 -20.53 1.24
N GLY A 24 -7.13 -21.37 2.04
CA GLY A 24 -5.68 -21.29 2.30
C GLY A 24 -5.35 -20.61 3.62
N ARG A 25 -4.07 -20.25 3.78
CA ARG A 25 -3.53 -19.64 5.01
C ARG A 25 -2.57 -18.51 4.63
N VAL A 26 -2.65 -17.40 5.34
CA VAL A 26 -1.65 -16.32 5.30
C VAL A 26 -0.77 -16.48 6.53
N LEU A 27 0.54 -16.44 6.34
CA LEU A 27 1.53 -16.55 7.40
C LEU A 27 2.45 -15.34 7.36
N VAL A 28 2.80 -14.81 8.53
CA VAL A 28 3.77 -13.72 8.72
C VAL A 28 4.84 -14.24 9.66
N ASP A 29 6.09 -14.24 9.20
CA ASP A 29 7.20 -14.90 9.90
C ASP A 29 6.89 -16.36 10.29
N GLY A 30 6.12 -17.06 9.44
CA GLY A 30 5.70 -18.45 9.64
C GLY A 30 4.45 -18.66 10.48
N LEU A 31 3.89 -17.59 11.06
CA LEU A 31 2.82 -17.67 12.04
C LEU A 31 1.52 -17.10 11.48
N ALA A 32 0.38 -17.60 11.98
CA ALA A 32 -0.90 -16.99 11.69
C ALA A 32 -0.92 -15.54 12.25
N PRO A 33 -1.30 -14.53 11.45
CA PRO A 33 -1.38 -13.17 11.93
C PRO A 33 -2.33 -13.05 13.14
N PRO A 34 -2.01 -12.21 14.15
CA PRO A 34 -2.91 -11.97 15.27
C PRO A 34 -4.19 -11.26 14.79
N PRO A 35 -5.30 -11.29 15.55
CA PRO A 35 -6.52 -10.54 15.21
C PRO A 35 -6.30 -9.01 15.08
N SER A 36 -5.22 -8.50 15.68
CA SER A 36 -4.80 -7.11 15.58
C SER A 36 -3.97 -6.79 14.34
N PHE A 37 -3.71 -7.77 13.45
CA PHE A 37 -2.80 -7.63 12.31
C PHE A 37 -3.15 -6.45 11.40
N LYS A 38 -4.43 -6.25 11.09
CA LYS A 38 -4.93 -5.11 10.31
C LYS A 38 -4.59 -3.73 10.89
N TYR A 39 -4.24 -3.65 12.18
CA TYR A 39 -3.82 -2.41 12.85
C TYR A 39 -2.28 -2.24 12.92
N ILE A 40 -1.53 -3.31 12.64
CA ILE A 40 -0.07 -3.36 12.71
C ILE A 40 0.55 -3.18 11.32
N VAL A 41 -0.16 -3.58 10.26
CA VAL A 41 0.25 -3.35 8.87
C VAL A 41 -0.21 -1.99 8.37
N GLY A 42 0.59 -1.38 7.49
CA GLY A 42 0.18 -0.19 6.75
C GLY A 42 -0.55 -0.60 5.48
N TYR A 43 -1.62 0.11 5.12
CA TYR A 43 -2.33 -0.12 3.85
C TYR A 43 -2.68 1.20 3.16
N VAL A 44 -2.05 1.46 2.02
CA VAL A 44 -2.31 2.62 1.17
C VAL A 44 -3.26 2.20 0.06
N VAL A 45 -4.46 2.76 0.07
CA VAL A 45 -5.47 2.54 -0.98
C VAL A 45 -5.09 3.24 -2.29
N GLN A 46 -5.72 2.82 -3.38
CA GLN A 46 -5.53 3.39 -4.71
C GLN A 46 -5.87 4.89 -4.74
N ASP A 47 -7.08 5.24 -4.31
CA ASP A 47 -7.53 6.63 -4.23
C ASP A 47 -6.96 7.34 -3.01
N ASP A 48 -6.42 8.54 -3.21
CA ASP A 48 -5.82 9.32 -2.14
C ASP A 48 -6.93 9.97 -1.28
N ILE A 49 -7.39 9.25 -0.25
CA ILE A 49 -8.38 9.74 0.70
C ILE A 49 -7.69 10.62 1.75
N ILE A 50 -7.54 11.92 1.45
CA ILE A 50 -6.82 12.88 2.30
C ILE A 50 -7.54 14.23 2.40
N THR A 51 -7.44 14.88 3.56
CA THR A 51 -8.08 16.19 3.78
C THR A 51 -7.23 17.32 3.18
N GLY A 52 -7.68 17.89 2.06
CA GLY A 52 -6.93 18.90 1.31
C GLY A 52 -6.67 20.25 2.01
N THR A 53 -7.41 20.59 3.06
CA THR A 53 -7.26 21.89 3.77
C THR A 53 -6.13 21.90 4.81
N LEU A 54 -5.62 20.72 5.18
CA LEU A 54 -4.52 20.54 6.12
C LEU A 54 -3.18 20.56 5.39
N THR A 55 -2.12 20.92 6.10
CA THR A 55 -0.75 20.75 5.58
C THR A 55 -0.32 19.29 5.62
N VAL A 56 0.76 18.96 4.90
CA VAL A 56 1.39 17.63 4.97
C VAL A 56 1.72 17.27 6.42
N ARG A 57 2.40 18.14 7.16
CA ARG A 57 2.76 17.94 8.57
C ARG A 57 1.54 17.78 9.47
N GLU A 58 0.52 18.61 9.30
CA GLU A 58 -0.72 18.51 10.07
C GLU A 58 -1.45 17.19 9.81
N THR A 59 -1.42 16.71 8.57
CA THR A 59 -2.06 15.44 8.19
C THR A 59 -1.34 14.25 8.81
N LEU A 60 0.00 14.23 8.74
CA LEU A 60 0.81 13.18 9.35
C LEU A 60 0.68 13.20 10.89
N LEU A 61 0.69 14.39 11.49
CA LEU A 61 0.50 14.56 12.93
C LEU A 61 -0.89 14.14 13.38
N PHE A 62 -1.93 14.40 12.58
CA PHE A 62 -3.27 13.90 12.85
C PHE A 62 -3.30 12.36 12.84
N SER A 63 -2.70 11.71 11.84
CA SER A 63 -2.61 10.24 11.78
C SER A 63 -1.89 9.69 13.02
N ALA A 64 -0.74 10.26 13.37
CA ALA A 64 0.04 9.90 14.55
C ALA A 64 -0.78 10.09 15.85
N ASN A 65 -1.49 11.21 15.98
CA ASN A 65 -2.29 11.52 17.16
C ASN A 65 -3.54 10.65 17.30
N VAL A 66 -4.09 10.07 16.25
CA VAL A 66 -5.26 9.19 16.39
C VAL A 66 -4.83 7.74 16.57
N ARG A 67 -3.79 7.29 15.88
CA ARG A 67 -3.48 5.87 15.70
C ARG A 67 -2.31 5.35 16.55
N LEU A 68 -1.43 6.22 17.06
CA LEU A 68 -0.36 5.77 17.96
C LEU A 68 -0.89 5.51 19.38
N PRO A 69 -0.36 4.53 20.12
CA PRO A 69 -0.75 4.24 21.49
C PRO A 69 -0.62 5.45 22.44
N GLU A 70 -1.36 5.44 23.56
CA GLU A 70 -1.36 6.55 24.53
C GLU A 70 0.01 6.73 25.21
N GLU A 71 0.76 5.64 25.33
CA GLU A 71 2.10 5.60 25.94
C GLU A 71 3.13 6.42 25.14
N VAL A 72 2.88 6.65 23.85
CA VAL A 72 3.76 7.46 23.01
C VAL A 72 3.52 8.94 23.30
N THR A 73 4.53 9.65 23.78
CA THR A 73 4.41 11.07 24.17
C THR A 73 4.15 11.97 22.95
N TYR A 74 3.67 13.19 23.19
CA TYR A 74 3.45 14.13 22.08
C TYR A 74 4.76 14.46 21.34
N GLU A 75 5.86 14.65 22.08
CA GLU A 75 7.19 14.90 21.54
C GLU A 75 7.66 13.74 20.65
N GLU A 76 7.49 12.49 21.11
CA GLU A 76 7.81 11.30 20.31
C GLU A 76 6.97 11.22 19.04
N ARG A 77 5.69 11.60 19.08
CA ARG A 77 4.83 11.66 17.89
C ARG A 77 5.34 12.69 16.89
N VAL A 78 5.72 13.88 17.34
CA VAL A 78 6.29 14.93 16.49
C VAL A 78 7.62 14.48 15.88
N GLN A 79 8.47 13.80 16.64
CA GLN A 79 9.72 13.22 16.13
C GLN A 79 9.46 12.16 15.05
N ARG A 80 8.51 11.24 15.27
CA ARG A 80 8.11 10.26 14.24
C ARG A 80 7.61 10.93 12.97
N VAL A 81 6.74 11.93 13.09
CA VAL A 81 6.24 12.70 11.94
C VAL A 81 7.38 13.39 11.20
N THR A 82 8.33 13.99 11.91
CA THR A 82 9.48 14.67 11.32
C THR A 82 10.36 13.69 10.56
N LYS A 83 10.64 12.53 11.15
CA LYS A 83 11.36 11.44 10.48
C LYS A 83 10.62 10.94 9.24
N THR A 84 9.30 10.75 9.32
CA THR A 84 8.48 10.33 8.17
C THR A 84 8.52 11.36 7.04
N ILE A 85 8.52 12.66 7.34
CA ILE A 85 8.67 13.72 6.33
C ILE A 85 10.03 13.59 5.62
N GLN A 86 11.10 13.29 6.36
CA GLN A 86 12.45 13.10 5.80
C GLN A 86 12.57 11.82 4.96
N ASP A 87 12.08 10.69 5.51
CA ASP A 87 12.09 9.38 4.84
C ASP A 87 11.35 9.42 3.48
N LEU A 88 10.40 10.34 3.33
CA LEU A 88 9.59 10.52 2.12
C LEU A 88 10.01 11.71 1.25
N SER A 89 11.09 12.42 1.62
CA SER A 89 11.55 13.65 0.96
C SER A 89 10.42 14.68 0.76
N LEU A 90 9.70 15.00 1.83
CA LEU A 90 8.58 15.95 1.87
C LEU A 90 8.90 17.26 2.61
N GLU A 91 10.16 17.51 2.95
CA GLU A 91 10.59 18.66 3.75
C GLU A 91 10.19 20.00 3.13
N SER A 92 10.36 20.13 1.81
CA SER A 92 10.04 21.35 1.06
C SER A 92 8.55 21.69 1.05
N CYS A 93 7.67 20.70 1.23
CA CYS A 93 6.22 20.87 1.20
C CYS A 93 5.53 20.51 2.52
N ALA A 94 6.30 20.30 3.60
CA ALA A 94 5.80 19.88 4.90
C ALA A 94 4.70 20.80 5.46
N ASP A 95 4.84 22.10 5.26
CA ASP A 95 3.90 23.12 5.76
C ASP A 95 2.99 23.68 4.64
N THR A 96 3.01 23.04 3.47
CA THR A 96 2.10 23.32 2.34
C THR A 96 0.82 22.52 2.50
N LYS A 97 -0.34 23.12 2.18
CA LYS A 97 -1.63 22.42 2.14
C LYS A 97 -1.57 21.27 1.15
N VAL A 98 -2.12 20.12 1.52
CA VAL A 98 -2.22 18.95 0.63
C VAL A 98 -3.01 19.30 -0.63
N GLY A 99 -4.07 20.11 -0.48
CA GLY A 99 -4.94 20.53 -1.58
C GLY A 99 -5.92 19.45 -2.02
N ASN A 100 -6.83 19.84 -2.90
CA ASN A 100 -7.83 19.01 -3.56
C ASN A 100 -8.18 19.64 -4.91
N GLU A 101 -9.26 19.21 -5.55
CA GLU A 101 -9.68 19.74 -6.85
C GLU A 101 -9.98 21.25 -6.84
N THR A 102 -10.40 21.80 -5.70
CA THR A 102 -10.78 23.22 -5.57
C THR A 102 -9.72 24.08 -4.89
N ILE A 103 -8.83 23.47 -4.09
CA ILE A 103 -7.79 24.12 -3.32
C ILE A 103 -6.44 23.66 -3.85
N ARG A 104 -5.69 24.58 -4.45
CA ARG A 104 -4.31 24.31 -4.86
C ARG A 104 -3.48 23.81 -3.66
N GLY A 105 -2.72 22.75 -3.87
CA GLY A 105 -1.83 22.18 -2.86
C GLY A 105 -0.56 21.60 -3.46
N VAL A 106 -0.09 20.51 -2.85
CA VAL A 106 1.12 19.79 -3.27
C VAL A 106 0.92 19.06 -4.61
N SER A 107 2.02 18.65 -5.25
CA SER A 107 1.97 17.83 -6.46
C SER A 107 1.35 16.45 -6.21
N GLY A 108 0.91 15.76 -7.27
CA GLY A 108 0.34 14.41 -7.15
C GLY A 108 1.27 13.41 -6.45
N GLY A 109 2.57 13.45 -6.74
CA GLY A 109 3.55 12.58 -6.08
C GLY A 109 3.82 12.92 -4.63
N GLU A 110 3.83 14.21 -4.28
CA GLU A 110 3.91 14.65 -2.87
C GLU A 110 2.64 14.27 -2.10
N ARG A 111 1.47 14.38 -2.73
CA ARG A 111 0.20 13.91 -2.15
C ARG A 111 0.25 12.40 -1.91
N LYS A 112 0.70 11.61 -2.89
CA LYS A 112 0.81 10.16 -2.75
C LYS A 112 1.79 9.76 -1.67
N ARG A 113 2.95 10.41 -1.61
CA ARG A 113 3.92 10.24 -0.52
C ARG A 113 3.33 10.64 0.83
N THR A 114 2.52 11.69 0.90
CA THR A 114 1.80 12.05 2.13
C THR A 114 0.85 10.94 2.58
N CYS A 115 0.10 10.32 1.66
CA CYS A 115 -0.74 9.16 1.96
C CYS A 115 0.07 7.96 2.46
N ILE A 116 1.24 7.68 1.86
CA ILE A 116 2.19 6.67 2.36
C ILE A 116 2.66 7.04 3.77
N GLY A 117 2.96 8.31 4.01
CA GLY A 117 3.38 8.82 5.30
C GLY A 117 2.33 8.63 6.40
N MET A 118 1.04 8.75 6.09
CA MET A 118 -0.03 8.52 7.06
C MET A 118 -0.01 7.09 7.63
N GLU A 119 0.45 6.11 6.85
CA GLU A 119 0.68 4.74 7.31
C GLU A 119 2.07 4.59 7.96
N LEU A 120 3.09 5.23 7.39
CA LEU A 120 4.48 5.10 7.83
C LEU A 120 4.76 5.69 9.22
N VAL A 121 3.98 6.69 9.67
CA VAL A 121 4.10 7.25 11.04
C VAL A 121 3.88 6.21 12.15
N LEU A 122 3.18 5.11 11.84
CA LEU A 122 2.99 3.98 12.75
C LEU A 122 4.17 3.02 12.78
N THR A 123 5.20 3.26 11.97
CA THR A 123 6.37 2.39 11.81
C THR A 123 5.99 0.93 11.49
N PRO A 124 5.09 0.67 10.51
CA PRO A 124 4.70 -0.68 10.18
C PRO A 124 5.87 -1.45 9.57
N LYS A 125 5.99 -2.75 9.92
CA LYS A 125 7.00 -3.65 9.33
C LYS A 125 6.60 -4.12 7.93
N ILE A 126 5.29 -4.19 7.67
CA ILE A 126 4.71 -4.59 6.39
C ILE A 126 3.83 -3.45 5.89
N LEU A 127 4.08 -3.00 4.66
CA LEU A 127 3.34 -1.94 3.99
C LEU A 127 2.74 -2.48 2.69
N PHE A 128 1.41 -2.40 2.57
CA PHE A 128 0.68 -2.72 1.37
C PHE A 128 0.29 -1.44 0.62
N LEU A 129 0.43 -1.43 -0.70
CA LEU A 129 -0.02 -0.32 -1.54
C LEU A 129 -0.78 -0.82 -2.77
N ASP A 130 -2.00 -0.33 -2.96
CA ASP A 130 -2.77 -0.63 -4.17
C ASP A 130 -2.52 0.46 -5.21
N GLU A 131 -1.93 0.09 -6.34
CA GLU A 131 -1.60 0.92 -7.50
C GLU A 131 -1.00 2.30 -7.14
N PRO A 132 0.16 2.36 -6.44
CA PRO A 132 0.69 3.59 -5.89
C PRO A 132 1.16 4.60 -6.95
N THR A 133 1.26 4.20 -8.21
CA THR A 133 1.69 5.05 -9.33
C THR A 133 0.54 5.54 -10.21
N THR A 134 -0.70 5.13 -9.93
CA THR A 134 -1.86 5.50 -10.76
C THR A 134 -2.12 7.01 -10.69
N GLY A 135 -2.35 7.62 -11.86
CA GLY A 135 -2.57 9.07 -11.98
C GLY A 135 -1.31 9.94 -11.87
N LEU A 136 -0.11 9.35 -11.79
CA LEU A 136 1.15 10.07 -11.77
C LEU A 136 1.82 10.03 -13.14
N ASP A 137 2.51 11.11 -13.52
CA ASP A 137 3.42 11.07 -14.66
C ASP A 137 4.62 10.16 -14.34
N ALA A 138 5.35 9.76 -15.39
CA ALA A 138 6.41 8.78 -15.27
C ALA A 138 7.56 9.17 -14.34
N SER A 139 7.93 10.46 -14.31
CA SER A 139 9.02 10.93 -13.46
C SER A 139 8.62 10.90 -11.99
N THR A 140 7.39 11.34 -11.71
CA THR A 140 6.80 11.34 -10.38
C THR A 140 6.57 9.91 -9.88
N ALA A 141 6.02 9.03 -10.72
CA ALA A 141 5.85 7.61 -10.41
C ALA A 141 7.17 6.93 -10.04
N ARG A 142 8.24 7.19 -10.82
CA ARG A 142 9.58 6.67 -10.52
C ARG A 142 10.09 7.17 -9.17
N SER A 143 9.89 8.46 -8.85
CA SER A 143 10.28 9.04 -7.56
C SER A 143 9.57 8.36 -6.38
N VAL A 144 8.26 8.12 -6.50
CA VAL A 144 7.49 7.36 -5.49
C VAL A 144 8.05 5.94 -5.33
N MET A 145 8.33 5.23 -6.42
CA MET A 145 8.87 3.87 -6.36
C MET A 145 10.30 3.81 -5.82
N GLN A 146 11.11 4.83 -6.07
CA GLN A 146 12.44 4.96 -5.48
C GLN A 146 12.34 5.11 -3.96
N CYS A 147 11.44 5.97 -3.49
CA CYS A 147 11.17 6.13 -2.06
C CYS A 147 10.73 4.81 -1.40
N LEU A 148 9.86 4.03 -2.05
CA LEU A 148 9.50 2.69 -1.55
C LEU A 148 10.70 1.74 -1.54
N SER A 149 11.54 1.73 -2.58
CA SER A 149 12.77 0.93 -2.60
C SER A 149 13.70 1.29 -1.45
N ASP A 150 13.84 2.57 -1.12
CA ASP A 150 14.70 3.01 -0.02
C ASP A 150 14.11 2.65 1.35
N LEU A 151 12.78 2.67 1.50
CA LEU A 151 12.09 2.16 2.69
C LEU A 151 12.24 0.65 2.86
N SER A 152 12.29 -0.13 1.76
CA SER A 152 12.49 -1.59 1.83
C SER A 152 13.90 -1.93 2.33
N LYS A 153 14.92 -1.20 1.85
CA LYS A 153 16.32 -1.33 2.29
C LYS A 153 16.51 -1.05 3.79
N GLN A 154 15.60 -0.30 4.40
CA GLN A 154 15.57 -0.09 5.86
C GLN A 154 14.93 -1.26 6.64
N GLY A 155 14.65 -2.40 6.00
CA GLY A 155 14.14 -3.61 6.63
C GLY A 155 12.61 -3.72 6.66
N ARG A 156 11.89 -2.99 5.80
CA ARG A 156 10.42 -3.09 5.67
C ARG A 156 10.06 -4.02 4.53
N THR A 157 9.04 -4.85 4.74
CA THR A 157 8.41 -5.62 3.66
C THR A 157 7.38 -4.74 2.97
N ILE A 158 7.56 -4.46 1.68
CA ILE A 158 6.65 -3.62 0.91
C ILE A 158 6.04 -4.46 -0.22
N ILE A 159 4.72 -4.52 -0.24
CA ILE A 159 3.95 -5.31 -1.20
C ILE A 159 3.01 -4.34 -1.92
N PHE A 160 3.08 -4.29 -3.25
CA PHE A 160 2.24 -3.39 -4.01
C PHE A 160 1.73 -4.03 -5.30
N SER A 161 0.58 -3.58 -5.74
CA SER A 161 0.09 -3.81 -7.10
C SER A 161 0.56 -2.68 -7.99
N ILE A 162 0.87 -2.96 -9.25
CA ILE A 162 1.20 -1.92 -10.23
C ILE A 162 0.62 -2.28 -11.59
N HIS A 163 0.20 -1.26 -12.33
CA HIS A 163 -0.30 -1.39 -13.69
C HIS A 163 0.77 -0.87 -14.66
N GLN A 164 1.28 -1.74 -15.55
CA GLN A 164 2.21 -1.42 -16.64
C GLN A 164 3.37 -0.47 -16.21
N PRO A 165 4.28 -0.93 -15.33
CA PRO A 165 5.41 -0.12 -14.91
C PRO A 165 6.38 0.11 -16.06
N ARG A 166 6.87 1.34 -16.22
CA ARG A 166 7.99 1.60 -17.14
C ARG A 166 9.21 0.78 -16.75
N PHE A 167 10.04 0.45 -17.73
CA PHE A 167 11.29 -0.29 -17.55
C PHE A 167 12.17 0.25 -16.42
N SER A 168 12.32 1.57 -16.33
CA SER A 168 13.12 2.20 -15.29
C SER A 168 12.59 1.89 -13.88
N THR A 169 11.26 1.89 -13.70
CA THR A 169 10.58 1.53 -12.45
C THR A 169 10.68 0.03 -12.18
N PHE A 170 10.49 -0.81 -13.20
CA PHE A 170 10.55 -2.27 -13.09
C PHE A 170 11.90 -2.75 -12.54
N LYS A 171 13.01 -2.08 -12.90
CA LYS A 171 14.35 -2.36 -12.37
C LYS A 171 14.51 -2.19 -10.86
N LEU A 172 13.56 -1.53 -10.19
CA LEU A 172 13.60 -1.32 -8.73
C LEU A 172 12.99 -2.49 -7.96
N PHE A 173 12.42 -3.50 -8.63
CA PHE A 173 11.67 -4.57 -7.99
C PHE A 173 12.58 -5.73 -7.62
N ASP A 174 12.50 -6.18 -6.36
CA ASP A 174 13.22 -7.37 -5.90
C ASP A 174 12.53 -8.66 -6.34
N THR A 175 11.20 -8.69 -6.30
CA THR A 175 10.37 -9.86 -6.60
C THR A 175 9.09 -9.43 -7.30
N VAL A 176 8.71 -10.17 -8.33
CA VAL A 176 7.51 -9.93 -9.12
C VAL A 176 6.59 -11.14 -9.03
N LEU A 177 5.28 -10.88 -8.94
CA LEU A 177 4.23 -11.89 -9.02
C LEU A 177 3.27 -11.51 -10.14
N PHE A 178 3.15 -12.36 -11.16
CA PHE A 178 2.19 -12.18 -12.23
C PHE A 178 0.92 -13.00 -11.97
N LEU A 179 -0.22 -12.29 -11.91
CA LEU A 179 -1.55 -12.87 -11.82
C LEU A 179 -2.31 -12.76 -13.14
N CYS A 180 -3.01 -13.82 -13.52
CA CYS A 180 -3.95 -13.82 -14.63
C CYS A 180 -5.17 -14.69 -14.28
N LYS A 181 -6.39 -14.12 -14.38
CA LYS A 181 -7.66 -14.78 -14.00
C LYS A 181 -7.61 -15.51 -12.62
N GLY A 182 -6.98 -14.90 -11.61
CA GLY A 182 -6.82 -15.48 -10.28
C GLY A 182 -5.72 -16.54 -10.14
N LEU A 183 -5.06 -16.93 -11.23
CA LEU A 183 -3.95 -17.88 -11.21
C LEU A 183 -2.61 -17.15 -11.09
N THR A 184 -1.71 -17.72 -10.30
CA THR A 184 -0.30 -17.29 -10.28
C THR A 184 0.43 -17.93 -11.45
N ILE A 185 0.99 -17.09 -12.32
CA ILE A 185 1.70 -17.55 -13.52
C ILE A 185 3.22 -17.46 -13.33
N TYR A 186 3.67 -16.52 -12.51
CA TYR A 186 5.06 -16.40 -12.14
C TYR A 186 5.16 -15.76 -10.76
N ARG A 187 6.12 -16.21 -9.98
CA ARG A 187 6.63 -15.52 -8.81
C ARG A 187 8.14 -15.75 -8.78
N GLY A 188 8.91 -14.68 -8.65
CA GLY A 188 10.36 -14.79 -8.58
C GLY A 188 11.07 -13.44 -8.72
N PRO A 189 12.41 -13.44 -8.80
CA PRO A 189 13.20 -12.25 -9.04
C PRO A 189 12.76 -11.48 -10.29
N ALA A 190 12.79 -10.14 -10.26
CA ALA A 190 12.34 -9.34 -11.41
C ALA A 190 13.19 -9.54 -12.68
N ASP A 191 14.48 -9.80 -12.50
CA ASP A 191 15.43 -10.10 -13.58
C ASP A 191 15.21 -11.48 -14.22
N GLY A 192 14.69 -12.45 -13.48
CA GLY A 192 14.38 -13.79 -13.97
C GLY A 192 13.08 -13.91 -14.78
N VAL A 193 12.35 -12.81 -15.02
CA VAL A 193 11.08 -12.83 -15.75
C VAL A 193 11.27 -13.27 -17.20
N VAL A 194 12.22 -12.67 -17.92
CA VAL A 194 12.45 -12.96 -19.34
C VAL A 194 12.83 -14.43 -19.54
N ASP A 195 13.77 -14.93 -18.73
CA ASP A 195 14.24 -16.31 -18.79
C ASP A 195 13.12 -17.31 -18.53
N TYR A 196 12.24 -17.02 -17.56
CA TYR A 196 11.10 -17.89 -17.27
C TYR A 196 10.15 -18.04 -18.46
N PHE A 197 9.78 -16.92 -19.10
CA PHE A 197 8.88 -16.94 -20.26
C PHE A 197 9.56 -17.54 -21.51
N ALA A 198 10.88 -17.35 -21.66
CA ALA A 198 11.68 -18.01 -22.70
C ALA A 198 11.64 -19.55 -22.57
N MET A 199 11.72 -20.09 -21.35
CA MET A 199 11.55 -21.54 -21.12
C MET A 199 10.14 -22.05 -21.46
N GLN A 200 9.13 -21.17 -21.52
CA GLN A 200 7.77 -21.51 -21.94
C GLN A 200 7.55 -21.31 -23.46
N GLY A 201 8.59 -20.93 -24.21
CA GLY A 201 8.53 -20.73 -25.65
C GLY A 201 8.18 -19.31 -26.11
N TYR A 202 8.20 -18.32 -25.21
CA TYR A 202 7.95 -16.90 -25.55
C TYR A 202 9.26 -16.13 -25.66
N SER A 203 9.42 -15.33 -26.71
CA SER A 203 10.64 -14.52 -26.91
C SER A 203 10.36 -13.05 -26.62
N CYS A 204 11.17 -12.44 -25.76
CA CYS A 204 11.19 -11.00 -25.53
C CYS A 204 12.17 -10.33 -26.50
N GLU A 205 11.78 -9.26 -27.18
CA GLU A 205 12.72 -8.51 -28.02
C GLU A 205 13.71 -7.69 -27.17
N MET A 206 14.88 -7.36 -27.74
CA MET A 206 15.98 -6.71 -27.00
C MET A 206 15.62 -5.34 -26.40
N HIS A 207 14.65 -4.65 -26.99
CA HIS A 207 14.23 -3.30 -26.59
C HIS A 207 12.87 -3.27 -25.91
N ASP A 208 12.26 -4.43 -25.70
CA ASP A 208 10.99 -4.53 -25.02
C ASP A 208 11.16 -4.36 -23.51
N ASN A 209 10.15 -3.75 -22.89
CA ASN A 209 10.04 -3.72 -21.45
C ASN A 209 9.61 -5.12 -20.97
N PRO A 210 10.39 -5.82 -20.13
CA PRO A 210 10.05 -7.16 -19.66
C PRO A 210 8.69 -7.25 -18.97
N ALA A 211 8.28 -6.17 -18.30
CA ALA A 211 6.96 -6.10 -17.67
C ALA A 211 5.83 -6.09 -18.69
N ASP A 212 5.98 -5.32 -19.78
CA ASP A 212 4.98 -5.22 -20.84
C ASP A 212 4.93 -6.51 -21.66
N PHE A 213 6.09 -7.04 -22.05
CA PHE A 213 6.21 -8.35 -22.70
C PHE A 213 5.50 -9.47 -21.92
N ALA A 214 5.73 -9.56 -20.61
CA ALA A 214 5.08 -10.56 -19.76
C ALA A 214 3.57 -10.31 -19.66
N LEU A 215 3.13 -9.05 -19.56
CA LEU A 215 1.70 -8.71 -19.51
C LEU A 215 0.98 -9.04 -20.82
N ASP A 216 1.58 -8.73 -21.97
CA ASP A 216 1.02 -9.00 -23.30
C ASP A 216 0.92 -10.51 -23.55
N THR A 217 1.98 -11.25 -23.21
CA THR A 217 1.98 -12.71 -23.21
C THR A 217 0.81 -13.28 -22.39
N LEU A 218 0.57 -12.72 -21.19
CA LEU A 218 -0.54 -13.15 -20.33
C LEU A 218 -1.91 -12.76 -20.87
N ILE A 219 -2.03 -11.61 -21.53
CA ILE A 219 -3.28 -11.16 -22.17
C ILE A 219 -3.63 -12.12 -23.30
N ASP A 220 -2.66 -12.46 -24.15
CA ASP A 220 -2.86 -13.39 -25.25
C ASP A 220 -3.17 -14.80 -24.75
N ALA A 221 -2.39 -15.33 -23.79
CA ALA A 221 -2.68 -16.61 -23.16
C ALA A 221 -4.04 -16.64 -22.47
N SER A 222 -4.53 -15.52 -21.95
CA SER A 222 -5.85 -15.46 -21.30
C SER A 222 -7.02 -15.69 -22.27
N ARG A 223 -6.82 -15.52 -23.59
CA ARG A 223 -7.83 -15.79 -24.62
C ARG A 223 -8.05 -17.30 -24.82
N ASN A 224 -7.05 -18.13 -24.52
CA ASN A 224 -7.13 -19.58 -24.60
C ASN A 224 -6.94 -20.23 -23.21
N PRO A 225 -8.00 -20.79 -22.58
CA PRO A 225 -7.91 -21.41 -21.26
C PRO A 225 -6.81 -22.46 -21.12
N ASP A 226 -6.56 -23.25 -22.17
CA ASP A 226 -5.56 -24.32 -22.14
C ASP A 226 -4.13 -23.79 -22.01
N ASP A 227 -3.83 -22.67 -22.67
CA ASP A 227 -2.49 -22.07 -22.63
C ASP A 227 -2.23 -21.41 -21.28
N LEU A 228 -3.24 -20.77 -20.70
CA LEU A 228 -3.16 -20.23 -19.35
C LEU A 228 -2.95 -21.33 -18.30
N GLU A 229 -3.64 -22.46 -18.44
CA GLU A 229 -3.49 -23.60 -17.54
C GLU A 229 -2.10 -24.24 -17.67
N LYS A 230 -1.56 -24.39 -18.89
CA LYS A 230 -0.17 -24.86 -19.11
C LYS A 230 0.84 -23.96 -18.38
N LEU A 231 0.70 -22.64 -18.51
CA LEU A 231 1.55 -21.67 -17.82
C LEU A 231 1.45 -21.79 -16.29
N ASN A 232 0.24 -21.96 -15.75
CA ASN A 232 0.05 -22.17 -14.31
C ASN A 232 0.68 -23.49 -13.82
N GLN A 233 0.52 -24.58 -14.58
CA GLN A 233 1.12 -25.87 -14.25
C GLN A 233 2.65 -25.83 -14.30
N SER A 234 3.21 -25.11 -15.27
CA SER A 234 4.64 -24.90 -15.37
C SER A 234 5.19 -24.18 -14.13
N TYR A 235 4.51 -23.10 -13.69
CA TYR A 235 4.84 -22.43 -12.43
C TYR A 235 4.75 -23.37 -11.22
N ARG A 236 3.68 -24.17 -11.10
CA ARG A 236 3.51 -25.12 -9.98
C ARG A 236 4.62 -26.17 -9.90
N LYS A 237 5.21 -26.54 -11.04
CA LYS A 237 6.35 -27.47 -11.15
C LYS A 237 7.71 -26.79 -10.99
N SER A 238 7.76 -25.46 -11.01
CA SER A 238 9.00 -24.70 -10.90
C SER A 238 9.63 -24.83 -9.51
N SER A 239 10.96 -24.75 -9.46
CA SER A 239 11.72 -24.73 -8.20
C SER A 239 11.31 -23.57 -7.30
N THR A 240 10.95 -22.42 -7.88
CA THR A 240 10.51 -21.25 -7.11
C THR A 240 9.22 -21.53 -6.33
N HIS A 241 8.26 -22.22 -6.94
CA HIS A 241 7.03 -22.64 -6.25
C HIS A 241 7.32 -23.63 -5.12
N THR A 242 8.16 -24.62 -5.37
CA THR A 242 8.57 -25.60 -4.33
C THR A 242 9.30 -24.94 -3.17
N ASN A 243 10.21 -23.99 -3.43
CA ASN A 243 10.92 -23.25 -2.40
C ASN A 243 9.97 -22.44 -1.51
N VAL A 244 8.95 -21.81 -2.11
CA VAL A 244 7.92 -21.07 -1.38
C VAL A 244 7.13 -22.00 -0.44
N LEU A 245 6.72 -23.17 -0.92
CA LEU A 245 6.03 -24.16 -0.10
C LEU A 245 6.92 -24.66 1.04
N ALA A 246 8.18 -24.96 0.76
CA ALA A 246 9.14 -25.41 1.76
C ALA A 246 9.39 -24.37 2.87
N ILE A 247 9.41 -23.08 2.54
CA ILE A 247 9.52 -21.98 3.52
C ILE A 247 8.27 -21.96 4.42
N ALA A 248 7.08 -22.07 3.82
CA ALA A 248 5.83 -22.08 4.57
C ALA A 248 5.72 -23.29 5.52
N GLU A 249 6.29 -24.45 5.14
CA GLU A 249 6.30 -25.65 5.97
C GLU A 249 7.36 -25.60 7.09
N LYS A 250 8.58 -25.12 6.81
CA LYS A 250 9.69 -25.09 7.79
C LYS A 250 9.44 -24.17 8.99
N GLN A 251 8.73 -23.06 8.80
CA GLN A 251 8.57 -22.07 9.88
C GLN A 251 7.45 -22.40 10.87
N SER A 252 6.64 -23.44 10.62
CA SER A 252 5.56 -23.87 11.52
C SER A 252 6.04 -24.55 12.81
N TYR A 253 7.35 -24.84 12.97
CA TYR A 253 7.90 -25.66 14.06
C TYR A 253 8.38 -24.87 15.30
N ASP A 254 8.47 -23.54 15.22
CA ASP A 254 9.06 -22.67 16.27
C ASP A 254 7.99 -22.05 17.22
N GLU A 255 7.00 -22.83 17.63
CA GLU A 255 5.88 -22.42 18.52
C GLU A 255 6.32 -21.89 19.90
N LYS A 256 7.56 -22.13 20.32
CA LYS A 256 8.07 -21.77 21.66
C LYS A 256 8.40 -20.27 21.78
N LEU A 257 8.70 -19.58 20.68
CA LEU A 257 8.95 -18.14 20.63
C LEU A 257 7.65 -17.31 20.62
N GLU A 258 6.52 -17.93 20.23
CA GLU A 258 5.20 -17.30 20.16
C GLU A 258 4.63 -16.90 21.51
N ARG A 259 4.83 -17.72 22.55
CA ARG A 259 4.30 -17.43 23.90
C ARG A 259 4.88 -16.13 24.47
N LEU A 260 6.14 -15.84 24.14
CA LEU A 260 6.84 -14.64 24.62
C LEU A 260 6.42 -13.36 23.87
N ARG A 261 6.10 -13.45 22.58
CA ARG A 261 5.64 -12.29 21.78
C ARG A 261 4.16 -11.96 21.97
N ARG A 262 3.30 -12.96 22.22
CA ARG A 262 1.86 -12.74 22.54
C ARG A 262 1.65 -11.92 23.81
N GLN A 263 2.61 -11.94 24.75
CA GLN A 263 2.58 -11.06 25.94
C GLN A 263 2.91 -9.59 25.63
N GLN A 264 3.56 -9.30 24.50
CA GLN A 264 3.94 -7.93 24.10
C GLN A 264 2.99 -7.31 23.07
N ALA A 265 2.19 -8.11 22.36
CA ALA A 265 1.20 -7.64 21.39
C ALA A 265 -0.13 -7.27 22.06
N GLY A 266 -0.08 -6.29 22.95
CA GLY A 266 -1.23 -5.66 23.57
C GLY A 266 -1.11 -4.15 23.49
N THR A 267 -1.08 -3.58 22.28
CA THR A 267 -1.26 -2.12 22.15
C THR A 267 -2.73 -1.83 22.40
N ALA A 268 -3.04 -1.30 23.58
CA ALA A 268 -4.37 -0.85 23.93
C ALA A 268 -4.88 0.13 22.86
N ALA A 269 -6.09 -0.12 22.35
CA ALA A 269 -6.77 0.84 21.51
C ALA A 269 -6.98 2.13 22.33
N ARG A 270 -6.81 3.29 21.69
CA ARG A 270 -7.02 4.58 22.35
C ARG A 270 -8.43 4.71 22.88
N SER A 271 -8.58 5.54 23.92
CA SER A 271 -9.90 5.95 24.36
C SER A 271 -10.64 6.67 23.22
N ILE A 272 -11.90 6.27 22.99
CA ILE A 272 -12.81 6.88 22.00
C ILE A 272 -12.90 8.40 22.19
N GLY A 273 -12.83 8.89 23.44
CA GLY A 273 -12.87 10.32 23.72
C GLY A 273 -11.68 11.09 23.13
N VAL A 274 -10.49 10.48 23.13
CA VAL A 274 -9.28 11.08 22.54
C VAL A 274 -9.38 11.10 21.02
N GLU A 275 -9.90 10.04 20.40
CA GLU A 275 -10.16 10.01 18.97
C GLU A 275 -11.17 11.07 18.55
N ILE A 276 -12.30 11.18 19.26
CA ILE A 276 -13.32 12.21 19.04
C ILE A 276 -12.72 13.61 19.16
N TYR A 277 -11.86 13.85 20.16
CA TYR A 277 -11.20 15.15 20.33
C TYR A 277 -10.38 15.54 19.10
N TYR A 278 -9.48 14.67 18.62
CA TYR A 278 -8.65 14.99 17.46
C TYR A 278 -9.47 15.09 16.18
N VAL A 279 -10.49 14.24 16.00
CA VAL A 279 -11.41 14.32 14.86
C VAL A 279 -12.18 15.64 14.88
N ALA A 280 -12.70 16.06 16.03
CA ALA A 280 -13.41 17.33 16.19
C ALA A 280 -12.48 18.52 15.90
N GLN A 281 -11.26 18.51 16.45
CA GLN A 281 -10.25 19.54 16.21
C GLN A 281 -9.91 19.65 14.71
N ARG A 282 -9.69 18.50 14.04
CA ARG A 282 -9.44 18.45 12.59
C ARG A 282 -10.62 19.00 11.80
N THR A 283 -11.83 18.56 12.12
CA THR A 283 -13.06 18.97 11.44
C THR A 283 -13.30 20.47 11.60
N LEU A 284 -13.14 21.01 12.81
CA LEU A 284 -13.24 22.45 13.07
C LEU A 284 -12.23 23.23 12.23
N ARG A 285 -10.97 22.78 12.19
CA ARG A 285 -9.92 23.43 11.39
C ARG A 285 -10.21 23.39 9.90
N ASN A 286 -10.74 22.27 9.41
CA ASN A 286 -11.18 22.10 8.02
C ASN A 286 -12.31 23.08 7.68
N THR A 287 -13.33 23.19 8.54
CA THR A 287 -14.47 24.11 8.38
C THR A 287 -14.02 25.56 8.37
N VAL A 288 -13.14 25.97 9.30
CA VAL A 288 -12.61 27.34 9.36
C VAL A 288 -11.80 27.70 8.11
N ARG A 289 -11.02 26.74 7.58
CA ARG A 289 -10.18 26.96 6.38
C ARG A 289 -10.91 26.82 5.05
N ASN A 290 -12.12 26.27 5.05
CA ASN A 290 -12.99 26.18 3.88
C ASN A 290 -14.42 26.63 4.24
N PRO A 291 -14.64 27.95 4.43
CA PRO A 291 -15.93 28.47 4.86
C PRO A 291 -16.99 28.41 3.75
N GLN A 292 -16.65 28.08 2.50
CA GLN A 292 -17.58 28.13 1.37
C GLN A 292 -18.80 27.24 1.59
N LEU A 293 -18.61 26.01 2.08
CA LEU A 293 -19.70 25.08 2.40
C LEU A 293 -20.57 25.60 3.54
N PHE A 294 -19.95 26.16 4.58
CA PHE A 294 -20.65 26.72 5.73
C PHE A 294 -21.46 27.96 5.37
N LEU A 295 -20.88 28.87 4.58
CA LEU A 295 -21.54 30.06 4.06
C LEU A 295 -22.68 29.69 3.12
N ALA A 296 -22.50 28.70 2.24
CA ALA A 296 -23.56 28.21 1.37
C ALA A 296 -24.75 27.66 2.17
N GLN A 297 -24.48 26.89 3.23
CA GLN A 297 -25.54 26.39 4.13
C GLN A 297 -26.28 27.52 4.84
N ILE A 298 -25.56 28.49 5.41
CA ILE A 298 -26.18 29.66 6.05
C ILE A 298 -27.05 30.43 5.05
N MET A 299 -26.54 30.67 3.85
CA MET A 299 -27.27 31.37 2.79
C MET A 299 -28.55 30.62 2.40
N ILE A 300 -28.48 29.30 2.20
CA ILE A 300 -29.66 28.47 1.89
C ILE A 300 -30.68 28.53 3.03
N SER A 301 -30.23 28.42 4.30
CA SER A 301 -31.13 28.50 5.45
C SER A 301 -31.79 29.87 5.58
N ILE A 302 -31.08 30.96 5.30
CA ILE A 302 -31.64 32.31 5.28
C ILE A 302 -32.69 32.42 4.16
N ILE A 303 -32.38 31.97 2.95
CA ILE A 303 -33.30 32.04 1.79
C ILE A 303 -34.58 31.23 2.06
N LEU A 304 -34.46 30.00 2.59
CA LEU A 304 -35.60 29.17 2.97
C LEU A 304 -36.40 29.75 4.13
N GLY A 305 -35.77 30.49 5.05
CA GLY A 305 -36.46 31.17 6.14
C GLY A 305 -37.28 32.39 5.71
N PHE A 306 -37.03 32.92 4.51
CA PHE A 306 -37.79 34.03 3.92
C PHE A 306 -38.93 33.58 2.99
N TRP A 307 -39.00 32.30 2.64
CA TRP A 307 -40.04 31.69 1.78
C TRP A 307 -41.07 30.96 2.64
#